data_AF-A0A0N8KEZ9-F1
#
_entry.id   AF-A0A0N8KEZ9-F1
#
_cell.length_a   1.000
_cell.length_b   1.000
_cell.length_c   1.000
_cell.angle_alpha   90.00
_cell.angle_beta   90.00
_cell.angle_gamma   90.00
#
_symmetry.space_group_name_H-M   'P 1'
#
loop_
_entity.id
_entity.type
_entity.pdbx_description
1 polymer ?
#
loop_
_entity_poly.entity_id
_entity_poly.type
_entity_poly.pdbx_seq_one_letter_code
_entity_poly.pdbx_strand_id
1 'polypeptide(L)'
;MPAIGKITSLFRASWRRRLRTDTRGSVAIVAALSLPLLAAMAGLAVDLSRMTMTRASLQNIADHLALSGAREMQLRQRDLAALEAYLEARGRSHVAEEGLVADISALIDKHEHSVRIVFEGYPETLFIKALRGETSVVSVEAVAMSVGGEYPLCLVTLDESANHSMQFSTRTRVDAPGCAFYANSTHHRAVHIQGNSTLEAALVCATGGIATSGAFSSSAHRETDCPPVADPLRSRALPEPGPCIMDGRNRISDRRILDPGTYCGVIELRPGADIELRPGNYVFAGALRIFDGARLAGDEVNLHFHGVGPDHNIVLTVGREAHIALTAPRSGSMAGLLLTGQQPSGGHQRYYFGSAHASVLTGTIYLPDGHFSVGSGVTIADRSPFTIIVAQRFTLQQGPELSFEGETGIVLNTDYHLSDVPIPPGLGPNGGSIVLTR
;
A
#
# COMPACT_ATOMS: atom_id res chain seq x y z
N MET A 1 27.54 -31.90 59.77
CA MET A 1 26.16 -31.37 59.63
C MET A 1 25.26 -32.40 58.95
N PRO A 2 24.51 -33.24 59.69
CA PRO A 2 23.37 -33.97 59.14
C PRO A 2 22.13 -33.79 60.04
N ALA A 3 21.20 -32.89 59.70
CA ALA A 3 20.04 -32.64 60.57
C ALA A 3 18.74 -32.21 59.88
N ILE A 4 18.58 -32.40 58.56
CA ILE A 4 17.34 -31.95 57.86
C ILE A 4 16.50 -33.11 57.30
N GLY A 5 17.03 -34.34 57.22
CA GLY A 5 16.35 -35.49 56.61
C GLY A 5 15.27 -36.21 57.44
N LYS A 6 15.11 -35.90 58.74
CA LYS A 6 14.20 -36.67 59.64
C LYS A 6 12.87 -35.98 59.97
N ILE A 7 12.68 -34.72 59.60
CA ILE A 7 11.46 -33.98 59.95
C ILE A 7 10.32 -34.27 58.94
N THR A 8 10.62 -34.58 57.68
CA THR A 8 9.59 -34.84 56.66
C THR A 8 8.93 -36.23 56.75
N SER A 9 9.56 -37.22 57.40
CA SER A 9 9.00 -38.58 57.51
C SER A 9 7.99 -38.73 58.66
N LEU A 10 8.16 -38.00 59.76
CA LEU A 10 7.27 -38.07 60.92
C LEU A 10 5.95 -37.30 60.72
N PHE A 11 5.94 -36.25 59.90
CA PHE A 11 4.70 -35.58 59.50
C PHE A 11 3.83 -36.44 58.56
N ARG A 12 4.42 -37.26 57.68
CA ARG A 12 3.66 -38.16 56.78
C ARG A 12 2.98 -39.33 57.51
N ALA A 13 3.60 -39.87 58.55
CA ALA A 13 3.06 -41.03 59.27
C ALA A 13 1.91 -40.67 60.22
N SER A 14 1.96 -39.49 60.85
CA SER A 14 0.93 -39.05 61.79
C SER A 14 -0.39 -38.64 61.10
N TRP A 15 -0.32 -38.04 59.91
CA TRP A 15 -1.50 -37.68 59.11
C TRP A 15 -2.26 -38.90 58.60
N ARG A 16 -1.56 -39.94 58.13
CA ARG A 16 -2.18 -41.21 57.67
C ARG A 16 -2.93 -41.94 58.78
N ARG A 17 -2.47 -41.84 60.03
CA ARG A 17 -3.11 -42.49 61.17
C ARG A 17 -4.32 -41.70 61.67
N ARG A 18 -4.25 -40.35 61.68
CA ARG A 18 -5.38 -39.48 62.03
C ARG A 18 -6.52 -39.52 61.01
N LEU A 19 -6.20 -39.61 59.71
CA LEU A 19 -7.19 -39.77 58.64
C LEU A 19 -7.93 -41.13 58.69
N ARG A 20 -7.29 -42.20 59.20
CA ARG A 20 -7.92 -43.53 59.33
C ARG A 20 -8.83 -43.65 60.56
N THR A 21 -8.73 -42.73 61.52
CA THR A 21 -9.51 -42.76 62.77
C THR A 21 -10.61 -41.70 62.83
N ASP A 22 -10.75 -40.87 61.80
CA ASP A 22 -11.73 -39.79 61.77
C ASP A 22 -13.12 -40.31 61.34
N THR A 23 -14.10 -40.16 62.21
CA THR A 23 -15.49 -40.60 62.01
C THR A 23 -16.36 -39.53 61.35
N ARG A 24 -15.81 -38.35 61.04
CA ARG A 24 -16.48 -37.28 60.29
C ARG A 24 -16.22 -37.42 58.79
N GLY A 25 -16.68 -38.53 58.20
CA GLY A 25 -16.42 -38.94 56.81
C GLY A 25 -17.04 -38.07 55.70
N SER A 26 -17.78 -37.01 56.03
CA SER A 26 -18.42 -36.11 55.04
C SER A 26 -17.40 -35.50 54.06
N VAL A 27 -16.26 -35.02 54.56
CA VAL A 27 -15.23 -34.35 53.72
C VAL A 27 -14.57 -35.33 52.75
N ALA A 28 -14.36 -36.59 53.17
CA ALA A 28 -13.77 -37.61 52.30
C ALA A 28 -14.72 -37.98 51.14
N ILE A 29 -16.03 -38.00 51.39
CA ILE A 29 -17.05 -38.25 50.36
C ILE A 29 -17.11 -37.08 49.38
N VAL A 30 -17.14 -35.83 49.86
CA VAL A 30 -17.13 -34.63 49.00
C VAL A 30 -15.84 -34.55 48.18
N ALA A 31 -14.69 -34.89 48.75
CA ALA A 31 -13.42 -34.93 48.03
C ALA A 31 -13.40 -36.06 46.98
N ALA A 32 -13.88 -37.26 47.32
CA ALA A 32 -13.94 -38.39 46.40
C ALA A 32 -14.87 -38.12 45.20
N LEU A 33 -15.94 -37.35 45.40
CA LEU A 33 -16.87 -36.97 44.33
C LEU A 33 -16.39 -35.76 43.51
N SER A 34 -15.70 -34.80 44.13
CA SER A 34 -15.24 -33.58 43.43
C SER A 34 -13.93 -33.76 42.66
N LEU A 35 -13.05 -34.66 43.10
CA LEU A 35 -11.72 -34.86 42.49
C LEU A 35 -11.77 -35.39 41.05
N PRO A 36 -12.65 -36.34 40.68
CA PRO A 36 -12.84 -36.74 39.28
C PRO A 36 -13.35 -35.59 38.40
N LEU A 37 -14.25 -34.75 38.93
CA LEU A 37 -14.79 -33.60 38.21
C LEU A 37 -13.70 -32.55 37.94
N LEU A 38 -12.88 -32.24 38.95
CA LEU A 38 -11.76 -31.32 38.80
C LEU A 38 -10.70 -31.85 37.84
N ALA A 39 -10.40 -33.16 37.89
CA ALA A 39 -9.48 -33.80 36.96
C ALA A 39 -9.99 -33.76 35.51
N ALA A 40 -11.28 -34.01 35.29
CA ALA A 40 -11.91 -33.90 33.98
C ALA A 40 -11.86 -32.46 33.44
N MET A 41 -12.14 -31.46 34.28
CA MET A 41 -12.04 -30.04 33.92
C MET A 41 -10.60 -29.65 33.55
N ALA A 42 -9.60 -30.10 34.32
CA ALA A 42 -8.20 -29.84 34.02
C ALA A 42 -7.76 -30.52 32.72
N GLY A 43 -8.19 -31.76 32.49
CA GLY A 43 -7.91 -32.48 31.25
C GLY A 43 -8.53 -31.81 30.01
N LEU A 44 -9.77 -31.37 30.13
CA LEU A 44 -10.45 -30.61 29.07
C LEU A 44 -9.73 -29.28 28.76
N ALA A 45 -9.23 -28.60 29.80
CA ALA A 45 -8.46 -27.37 29.63
C ALA A 45 -7.15 -27.60 28.87
N VAL A 46 -6.44 -28.72 29.14
CA VAL A 46 -5.22 -29.09 28.40
C VAL A 46 -5.52 -29.39 26.94
N ASP A 47 -6.58 -30.16 26.66
CA ASP A 47 -6.97 -30.47 25.29
C ASP A 47 -7.39 -29.22 24.50
N LEU A 48 -8.17 -28.34 25.13
CA LEU A 48 -8.53 -27.04 24.54
C LEU A 48 -7.29 -26.20 24.24
N SER A 49 -6.32 -26.16 25.16
CA SER A 49 -5.05 -25.46 24.94
C SER A 49 -4.26 -26.05 23.78
N ARG A 50 -4.25 -27.38 23.61
CA ARG A 50 -3.60 -28.02 22.46
C ARG A 50 -4.30 -27.70 21.15
N MET A 51 -5.64 -27.71 21.14
CA MET A 51 -6.42 -27.34 19.95
C MET A 51 -6.17 -25.89 19.53
N THR A 52 -6.15 -24.95 20.48
CA THR A 52 -5.92 -23.53 20.17
C THR A 52 -4.50 -23.27 19.70
N MET A 53 -3.50 -23.91 20.30
CA MET A 53 -2.11 -23.84 19.85
C MET A 53 -1.92 -24.44 18.45
N THR A 54 -2.52 -25.59 18.18
CA THR A 54 -2.48 -26.23 16.86
C THR A 54 -3.13 -25.32 15.80
N ARG A 55 -4.30 -24.74 16.11
CA ARG A 55 -4.97 -23.79 15.22
C ARG A 55 -4.09 -22.58 14.90
N ALA A 56 -3.47 -22.00 15.92
CA ALA A 56 -2.61 -20.82 15.76
C ALA A 56 -1.36 -21.13 14.92
N SER A 57 -0.70 -22.26 15.16
CA SER A 57 0.49 -22.65 14.39
C SER A 57 0.13 -22.96 12.92
N LEU A 58 -0.94 -23.72 12.68
CA LEU A 58 -1.41 -23.99 11.31
C LEU A 58 -1.83 -22.71 10.58
N GLN A 59 -2.51 -21.76 11.24
CA GLN A 59 -2.87 -20.48 10.62
C GLN A 59 -1.62 -19.67 10.24
N ASN A 60 -0.60 -19.61 11.10
CA ASN A 60 0.64 -18.90 10.79
C ASN A 60 1.36 -19.51 9.57
N ILE A 61 1.37 -20.85 9.46
CA ILE A 61 1.92 -21.54 8.29
C ILE A 61 1.08 -21.24 7.04
N ALA A 62 -0.25 -21.29 7.15
CA ALA A 62 -1.17 -20.99 6.05
C ALA A 62 -0.96 -19.58 5.50
N ASP A 63 -0.89 -18.57 6.39
CA ASP A 63 -0.67 -17.17 6.04
C ASP A 63 0.68 -16.99 5.33
N HIS A 64 1.74 -17.65 5.80
CA HIS A 64 3.07 -17.61 5.18
C HIS A 64 3.09 -18.26 3.78
N LEU A 65 2.42 -19.40 3.62
CA LEU A 65 2.32 -20.11 2.33
C LEU A 65 1.47 -19.33 1.33
N ALA A 66 0.33 -18.78 1.75
CA ALA A 66 -0.51 -17.97 0.88
C ALA A 66 0.26 -16.75 0.36
N LEU A 67 0.94 -16.01 1.24
CA LEU A 67 1.77 -14.85 0.86
C LEU A 67 2.92 -15.21 -0.09
N SER A 68 3.64 -16.30 0.18
CA SER A 68 4.75 -16.73 -0.68
C SER A 68 4.28 -17.28 -2.03
N GLY A 69 3.15 -17.99 -2.05
CA GLY A 69 2.50 -18.46 -3.28
C GLY A 69 2.03 -17.32 -4.17
N ALA A 70 1.38 -16.30 -3.60
CA ALA A 70 0.97 -15.13 -4.37
C ALA A 70 2.17 -14.36 -4.97
N ARG A 71 3.32 -14.36 -4.27
CA ARG A 71 4.61 -13.80 -4.74
C ARG A 71 5.16 -14.55 -5.94
N GLU A 72 5.19 -15.88 -5.85
CA GLU A 72 5.66 -16.74 -6.93
C GLU A 72 4.71 -16.69 -8.13
N MET A 73 3.40 -16.59 -7.90
CA MET A 73 2.40 -16.44 -8.97
C MET A 73 2.62 -15.13 -9.76
N GLN A 74 3.02 -14.05 -9.09
CA GLN A 74 3.38 -12.79 -9.75
C GLN A 74 4.63 -12.91 -10.63
N LEU A 75 5.62 -13.73 -10.22
CA LEU A 75 6.87 -13.92 -10.96
C LEU A 75 6.77 -14.98 -12.07
N ARG A 76 5.88 -15.97 -11.91
CA ARG A 76 5.77 -17.16 -12.79
C ARG A 76 4.31 -17.45 -13.17
N GLN A 77 3.72 -16.60 -14.01
CA GLN A 77 2.31 -16.74 -14.48
C GLN A 77 1.98 -17.99 -15.33
N ARG A 78 2.94 -18.86 -15.68
CA ARG A 78 2.73 -19.89 -16.73
C ARG A 78 2.47 -21.32 -16.25
N ASP A 79 2.75 -21.66 -14.99
CA ASP A 79 2.60 -23.04 -14.49
C ASP A 79 1.99 -23.10 -13.09
N LEU A 80 0.66 -22.95 -13.03
CA LEU A 80 -0.11 -22.91 -11.78
C LEU A 80 -0.10 -24.27 -11.06
N ALA A 81 -0.18 -25.37 -11.81
CA ALA A 81 -0.16 -26.72 -11.24
C ALA A 81 1.18 -27.04 -10.55
N ALA A 82 2.30 -26.60 -11.15
CA ALA A 82 3.61 -26.75 -10.51
C ALA A 82 3.72 -25.91 -9.23
N LEU A 83 3.11 -24.71 -9.20
CA LEU A 83 3.09 -23.85 -8.02
C LEU A 83 2.23 -24.43 -6.89
N GLU A 84 1.05 -24.98 -7.20
CA GLU A 84 0.20 -25.69 -6.24
C GLU A 84 0.96 -26.85 -5.58
N ALA A 85 1.58 -27.72 -6.39
CA ALA A 85 2.37 -28.85 -5.89
C ALA A 85 3.56 -28.42 -5.02
N TYR A 86 4.21 -27.30 -5.39
CA TYR A 86 5.30 -26.72 -4.60
C TYR A 86 4.81 -26.22 -3.23
N LEU A 87 3.67 -25.51 -3.19
CA LEU A 87 3.08 -25.00 -1.94
C LEU A 87 2.64 -26.13 -1.02
N GLU A 88 2.04 -27.19 -1.56
CA GLU A 88 1.68 -28.38 -0.79
C GLU A 88 2.91 -29.08 -0.20
N ALA A 89 3.95 -29.30 -1.01
CA ALA A 89 5.20 -29.91 -0.54
C ALA A 89 5.87 -29.06 0.56
N ARG A 90 5.89 -27.73 0.39
CA ARG A 90 6.45 -26.81 1.38
C ARG A 90 5.63 -26.78 2.66
N GLY A 91 4.30 -26.81 2.55
CA GLY A 91 3.42 -26.85 3.72
C GLY A 91 3.57 -28.13 4.53
N ARG A 92 3.68 -29.30 3.88
CA ARG A 92 3.97 -30.56 4.57
C ARG A 92 5.31 -30.50 5.33
N SER A 93 6.32 -29.83 4.77
CA SER A 93 7.60 -29.61 5.45
C SER A 93 7.45 -28.79 6.73
N HIS A 94 6.77 -27.64 6.67
CA HIS A 94 6.58 -26.78 7.85
C HIS A 94 5.72 -27.42 8.93
N VAL A 95 4.67 -28.15 8.55
CA VAL A 95 3.85 -28.94 9.48
C VAL A 95 4.70 -29.99 10.20
N ALA A 96 5.59 -30.68 9.48
CA ALA A 96 6.49 -31.68 10.07
C ALA A 96 7.55 -31.06 11.00
N GLU A 97 8.09 -29.88 10.68
CA GLU A 97 9.05 -29.14 11.51
C GLU A 97 8.46 -28.73 12.87
N GLU A 98 7.18 -28.34 12.88
CA GLU A 98 6.44 -28.00 14.10
C GLU A 98 5.92 -29.24 14.86
N GLY A 99 6.16 -30.45 14.35
CA GLY A 99 5.69 -31.70 14.95
C GLY A 99 4.17 -31.87 14.92
N LEU A 100 3.51 -31.22 13.96
CA LEU A 100 2.06 -31.27 13.77
C LEU A 100 1.66 -32.36 12.76
N VAL A 101 0.38 -32.72 12.76
CA VAL A 101 -0.22 -33.62 11.76
C VAL A 101 -1.38 -32.88 11.11
N ALA A 102 -1.24 -32.55 9.83
CA ALA A 102 -2.26 -31.88 9.06
C ALA A 102 -2.17 -32.21 7.57
N ASP A 103 -3.33 -32.28 6.92
CA ASP A 103 -3.43 -32.31 5.47
C ASP A 103 -3.47 -30.88 4.92
N ILE A 104 -2.86 -30.67 3.76
CA ILE A 104 -2.82 -29.39 3.06
C ILE A 104 -3.48 -29.52 1.70
N SER A 105 -4.22 -28.49 1.30
CA SER A 105 -4.59 -28.25 -0.08
C SER A 105 -4.26 -26.81 -0.47
N ALA A 106 -3.70 -26.63 -1.67
CA ALA A 106 -3.45 -25.33 -2.27
C ALA A 106 -4.32 -25.20 -3.53
N LEU A 107 -5.02 -24.07 -3.64
CA LEU A 107 -5.84 -23.74 -4.82
C LEU A 107 -5.42 -22.37 -5.33
N ILE A 108 -5.10 -22.28 -6.62
CA ILE A 108 -4.74 -21.01 -7.25
C ILE A 108 -5.83 -20.59 -8.23
N ASP A 109 -6.46 -19.45 -7.97
CA ASP A 109 -7.40 -18.82 -8.89
C ASP A 109 -6.66 -17.82 -9.78
N LYS A 110 -6.60 -18.12 -11.07
CA LYS A 110 -5.96 -17.25 -12.06
C LYS A 110 -6.75 -15.98 -12.32
N HIS A 111 -8.08 -16.02 -12.22
CA HIS A 111 -8.93 -14.87 -12.49
C HIS A 111 -8.90 -13.89 -11.32
N GLU A 112 -8.99 -14.41 -10.09
CA GLU A 112 -8.93 -13.58 -8.88
C GLU A 112 -7.49 -13.27 -8.44
N HIS A 113 -6.48 -13.79 -9.15
CA HIS A 113 -5.07 -13.70 -8.76
C HIS A 113 -4.87 -14.04 -7.27
N SER A 114 -5.51 -15.14 -6.84
CA SER A 114 -5.57 -15.53 -5.44
C SER A 114 -4.92 -16.89 -5.22
N VAL A 115 -4.24 -17.04 -4.08
CA VAL A 115 -3.70 -18.30 -3.59
C VAL A 115 -4.38 -18.61 -2.27
N ARG A 116 -5.17 -19.69 -2.27
CA ARG A 116 -5.88 -20.20 -1.11
C ARG A 116 -5.16 -21.43 -0.56
N ILE A 117 -4.85 -21.41 0.73
CA ILE A 117 -4.26 -22.52 1.47
C ILE A 117 -5.23 -22.97 2.56
N VAL A 118 -5.57 -24.25 2.56
CA VAL A 118 -6.42 -24.87 3.59
C VAL A 118 -5.64 -25.97 4.27
N PHE A 119 -5.63 -25.96 5.61
CA PHE A 119 -5.13 -27.07 6.40
C PHE A 119 -6.25 -27.74 7.21
N GLU A 120 -6.22 -29.06 7.27
CA GLU A 120 -7.00 -29.87 8.21
C GLU A 120 -6.06 -30.57 9.19
N GLY A 121 -6.01 -30.09 10.42
CA GLY A 121 -5.14 -30.59 11.48
C GLY A 121 -5.82 -31.56 12.44
N TYR A 122 -5.04 -32.51 12.96
CA TYR A 122 -5.49 -33.58 13.86
C TYR A 122 -4.78 -33.51 15.22
N PRO A 123 -5.15 -32.56 16.11
CA PRO A 123 -4.51 -32.45 17.43
C PRO A 123 -4.76 -33.66 18.33
N GLU A 124 -3.73 -34.06 19.08
CA GLU A 124 -3.86 -35.10 20.09
C GLU A 124 -4.61 -34.61 21.35
N THR A 125 -5.92 -34.85 21.38
CA THR A 125 -6.81 -34.53 22.52
C THR A 125 -7.26 -35.80 23.24
N LEU A 126 -6.71 -36.08 24.43
CA LEU A 126 -6.96 -37.34 25.16
C LEU A 126 -8.34 -37.37 25.86
N PHE A 127 -8.72 -36.27 26.51
CA PHE A 127 -9.95 -36.15 27.29
C PHE A 127 -11.16 -35.90 26.40
N ILE A 128 -11.03 -35.07 25.35
CA ILE A 128 -12.08 -34.84 24.36
C ILE A 128 -12.37 -36.12 23.58
N LYS A 129 -11.32 -36.89 23.20
CA LYS A 129 -11.50 -38.19 22.55
C LYS A 129 -12.19 -39.19 23.48
N ALA A 130 -11.87 -39.20 24.77
CA ALA A 130 -12.56 -40.04 25.74
C ALA A 130 -14.05 -39.66 25.91
N LEU A 131 -14.40 -38.38 25.73
CA LEU A 131 -15.78 -37.88 25.86
C LEU A 131 -16.62 -38.09 24.59
N ARG A 132 -16.06 -37.82 23.40
CA ARG A 132 -16.76 -37.88 22.10
C ARG A 132 -16.56 -39.17 21.33
N GLY A 133 -15.53 -39.96 21.63
CA GLY A 133 -15.16 -41.16 20.87
C GLY A 133 -14.45 -40.88 19.54
N GLU A 134 -14.29 -39.62 19.14
CA GLU A 134 -13.71 -39.20 17.86
C GLU A 134 -12.48 -38.30 18.06
N THR A 135 -11.59 -38.27 17.07
CA THR A 135 -10.47 -37.34 17.01
C THR A 135 -10.95 -35.94 16.67
N SER A 136 -10.46 -34.94 17.41
CA SER A 136 -10.75 -33.54 17.11
C SER A 136 -10.08 -33.14 15.80
N VAL A 137 -10.80 -32.42 14.94
CA VAL A 137 -10.28 -31.83 13.70
C VAL A 137 -10.31 -30.31 13.83
N VAL A 138 -9.25 -29.66 13.34
CA VAL A 138 -9.13 -28.20 13.27
C VAL A 138 -8.87 -27.81 11.82
N SER A 139 -9.78 -27.05 11.22
CA SER A 139 -9.59 -26.48 9.89
C SER A 139 -9.19 -25.01 9.98
N VAL A 140 -8.21 -24.60 9.16
CA VAL A 140 -7.80 -23.21 8.96
C VAL A 140 -7.68 -22.90 7.47
N GLU A 141 -7.94 -21.65 7.11
CA GLU A 141 -7.87 -21.16 5.73
C GLU A 141 -7.11 -19.82 5.73
N ALA A 142 -6.28 -19.63 4.71
CA ALA A 142 -5.64 -18.36 4.39
C ALA A 142 -5.72 -18.09 2.90
N VAL A 143 -6.09 -16.87 2.51
CA VAL A 143 -6.15 -16.43 1.11
C VAL A 143 -5.25 -15.21 0.94
N ALA A 144 -4.36 -15.25 -0.03
CA ALA A 144 -3.54 -14.11 -0.44
C ALA A 144 -3.83 -13.74 -1.89
N MET A 145 -4.09 -12.47 -2.14
CA MET A 145 -4.35 -11.94 -3.48
C MET A 145 -3.19 -11.06 -3.92
N SER A 146 -2.81 -11.15 -5.19
CA SER A 146 -1.88 -10.22 -5.83
C SER A 146 -2.66 -9.06 -6.41
N VAL A 147 -2.51 -7.88 -5.81
CA VAL A 147 -3.18 -6.64 -6.21
C VAL A 147 -2.22 -5.81 -7.04
N GLY A 148 -2.52 -5.55 -8.31
CA GLY A 148 -1.67 -4.72 -9.18
C GLY A 148 -0.42 -5.43 -9.75
N GLY A 149 -0.42 -6.77 -9.82
CA GLY A 149 0.70 -7.57 -10.34
C GLY A 149 0.65 -7.87 -11.84
N GLU A 150 -0.49 -7.68 -12.51
CA GLU A 150 -0.66 -7.93 -13.95
C GLU A 150 -0.20 -6.75 -14.81
N TYR A 151 -0.34 -5.52 -14.29
CA TYR A 151 -0.06 -4.27 -14.99
C TYR A 151 0.75 -3.32 -14.12
N PRO A 152 1.70 -2.55 -14.69
CA PRO A 152 2.42 -1.51 -13.96
C PRO A 152 1.51 -0.52 -13.23
N LEU A 153 1.75 -0.28 -11.94
CA LEU A 153 0.97 0.67 -11.14
C LEU A 153 1.43 2.11 -11.42
N CYS A 154 0.60 2.88 -12.13
CA CYS A 154 0.97 4.21 -12.63
C CYS A 154 0.25 5.36 -11.92
N LEU A 155 -0.93 5.11 -11.35
CA LEU A 155 -1.69 6.09 -10.59
C LEU A 155 -2.34 5.45 -9.37
N VAL A 156 -2.07 6.01 -8.18
CA VAL A 156 -2.71 5.60 -6.92
C VAL A 156 -3.27 6.83 -6.22
N THR A 157 -4.55 6.76 -5.83
CA THR A 157 -5.14 7.75 -4.92
C THR A 157 -5.33 7.14 -3.53
N LEU A 158 -4.67 7.74 -2.53
CA LEU A 158 -4.54 7.21 -1.17
C LEU A 158 -5.71 7.57 -0.23
N ASP A 159 -6.57 8.52 -0.59
CA ASP A 159 -7.72 8.89 0.24
C ASP A 159 -8.73 7.73 0.35
N GLU A 160 -9.00 7.24 1.56
CA GLU A 160 -9.87 6.08 1.83
C GLU A 160 -11.38 6.43 1.84
N SER A 161 -11.74 7.72 1.81
CA SER A 161 -13.13 8.15 2.02
C SER A 161 -13.64 9.22 1.03
N ALA A 162 -12.75 9.82 0.24
CA ALA A 162 -13.10 10.90 -0.66
C ALA A 162 -14.13 10.51 -1.71
N ASN A 163 -15.18 11.34 -1.83
CA ASN A 163 -15.92 11.38 -3.07
C ASN A 163 -15.00 11.90 -4.19
N HIS A 164 -14.92 11.18 -5.31
CA HIS A 164 -14.10 11.55 -6.45
C HIS A 164 -12.60 11.64 -6.11
N SER A 165 -12.09 10.67 -5.33
CA SER A 165 -10.64 10.53 -5.05
C SER A 165 -9.80 10.59 -6.34
N MET A 166 -10.33 10.00 -7.42
CA MET A 166 -9.80 10.06 -8.78
C MET A 166 -10.88 10.62 -9.70
N GLN A 167 -10.65 11.81 -10.26
CA GLN A 167 -11.64 12.51 -11.09
C GLN A 167 -11.10 12.82 -12.47
N PHE A 168 -11.83 12.37 -13.49
CA PHE A 168 -11.62 12.71 -14.89
C PHE A 168 -12.83 13.53 -15.36
N SER A 169 -12.66 14.84 -15.47
CA SER A 169 -13.73 15.72 -15.94
C SER A 169 -14.02 15.59 -17.43
N THR A 170 -15.02 16.31 -17.92
CA THR A 170 -15.44 16.24 -19.31
C THR A 170 -14.33 16.66 -20.26
N ARG A 171 -14.24 16.01 -21.44
CA ARG A 171 -13.21 16.30 -22.45
C ARG A 171 -11.77 16.14 -21.94
N THR A 172 -11.53 15.07 -21.19
CA THR A 172 -10.20 14.70 -20.73
C THR A 172 -9.65 13.49 -21.49
N ARG A 173 -8.34 13.43 -21.72
CA ARG A 173 -7.65 12.31 -22.37
C ARG A 173 -6.56 11.76 -21.46
N VAL A 174 -6.67 10.49 -21.12
CA VAL A 174 -5.64 9.76 -20.39
C VAL A 174 -5.05 8.73 -21.33
N ASP A 175 -3.73 8.80 -21.50
CA ASP A 175 -2.96 7.91 -22.36
C ASP A 175 -1.95 7.15 -21.49
N ALA A 176 -2.31 5.96 -21.05
CA ALA A 176 -1.53 5.13 -20.13
C ALA A 176 -1.59 3.64 -20.54
N PRO A 177 -1.17 3.29 -21.76
CA PRO A 177 -1.30 1.94 -22.27
C PRO A 177 -0.55 0.95 -21.37
N GLY A 178 -1.24 -0.10 -20.96
CA GLY A 178 -0.66 -1.13 -20.09
C GLY A 178 -0.59 -0.76 -18.61
N CYS A 179 -1.05 0.43 -18.17
CA CYS A 179 -1.01 0.83 -16.76
C CYS A 179 -2.25 0.43 -15.96
N ALA A 180 -2.07 0.15 -14.67
CA ALA A 180 -3.14 0.07 -13.68
C ALA A 180 -3.28 1.38 -12.88
N PHE A 181 -4.53 1.78 -12.65
CA PHE A 181 -4.92 2.88 -11.76
C PHE A 181 -5.71 2.32 -10.57
N TYR A 182 -5.34 2.74 -9.35
CA TYR A 182 -5.99 2.31 -8.12
C TYR A 182 -6.52 3.49 -7.33
N ALA A 183 -7.77 3.36 -6.87
CA ALA A 183 -8.39 4.30 -5.95
C ALA A 183 -8.79 3.60 -4.64
N ASN A 184 -8.14 3.99 -3.53
CA ASN A 184 -8.38 3.39 -2.21
C ASN A 184 -9.69 3.85 -1.55
N SER A 185 -10.37 4.85 -2.12
CA SER A 185 -11.59 5.37 -1.52
C SER A 185 -12.70 4.32 -1.55
N THR A 186 -13.34 4.09 -0.41
CA THR A 186 -14.52 3.22 -0.24
C THR A 186 -15.83 3.87 -0.72
N HIS A 187 -15.81 5.15 -1.09
CA HIS A 187 -17.01 5.85 -1.58
C HIS A 187 -17.52 5.25 -2.91
N HIS A 188 -18.84 5.16 -3.09
CA HIS A 188 -19.50 4.65 -4.32
C HIS A 188 -19.19 5.44 -5.62
N ARG A 189 -18.47 6.57 -5.48
CA ARG A 189 -17.96 7.43 -6.58
C ARG A 189 -16.48 7.72 -6.33
N ALA A 190 -15.70 6.71 -5.96
CA ALA A 190 -14.26 6.85 -5.69
C ALA A 190 -13.51 7.28 -6.95
N VAL A 191 -13.84 6.63 -8.07
CA VAL A 191 -13.43 7.04 -9.42
C VAL A 191 -14.64 7.65 -10.11
N HIS A 192 -14.46 8.81 -10.73
CA HIS A 192 -15.51 9.45 -11.51
C HIS A 192 -15.02 9.90 -12.87
N ILE A 193 -15.68 9.40 -13.90
CA ILE A 193 -15.36 9.69 -15.30
C ILE A 193 -16.54 10.46 -15.90
N GLN A 194 -16.30 11.67 -16.37
CA GLN A 194 -17.32 12.53 -16.99
C GLN A 194 -17.20 12.53 -18.53
N GLY A 195 -18.31 12.84 -19.20
CA GLY A 195 -18.52 12.59 -20.62
C GLY A 195 -17.55 13.27 -21.58
N ASN A 196 -17.42 12.66 -22.76
CA ASN A 196 -16.47 12.98 -23.82
C ASN A 196 -15.00 12.86 -23.39
N SER A 197 -14.71 12.03 -22.39
CA SER A 197 -13.34 11.67 -22.03
C SER A 197 -12.88 10.40 -22.75
N THR A 198 -11.57 10.29 -22.97
CA THR A 198 -10.88 9.10 -23.45
C THR A 198 -9.98 8.59 -22.34
N LEU A 199 -10.16 7.33 -21.94
CA LEU A 199 -9.39 6.70 -20.88
C LEU A 199 -8.76 5.41 -21.40
N GLU A 200 -7.49 5.52 -21.78
CA GLU A 200 -6.64 4.40 -22.16
C GLU A 200 -5.77 4.00 -20.97
N ALA A 201 -6.12 2.86 -20.38
CA ALA A 201 -5.39 2.19 -19.31
C ALA A 201 -5.65 0.68 -19.43
N ALA A 202 -4.86 -0.15 -18.77
CA ALA A 202 -5.14 -1.59 -18.73
C ALA A 202 -6.20 -1.92 -17.67
N LEU A 203 -6.06 -1.36 -16.47
CA LEU A 203 -6.96 -1.61 -15.34
C LEU A 203 -7.27 -0.30 -14.60
N VAL A 204 -8.53 -0.14 -14.22
CA VAL A 204 -8.96 0.84 -13.21
C VAL A 204 -9.68 0.09 -12.10
N CYS A 205 -9.05 0.05 -10.93
CA CYS A 205 -9.56 -0.60 -9.73
C CYS A 205 -10.00 0.45 -8.70
N ALA A 206 -11.18 0.29 -8.12
CA ALA A 206 -11.64 1.09 -7.00
C ALA A 206 -12.02 0.20 -5.82
N THR A 207 -11.64 0.58 -4.61
CA THR A 207 -12.13 -0.08 -3.39
C THR A 207 -13.63 0.17 -3.17
N GLY A 208 -14.09 1.37 -3.50
CA GLY A 208 -15.50 1.72 -3.55
C GLY A 208 -16.08 1.50 -4.94
N GLY A 209 -16.74 2.54 -5.48
CA GLY A 209 -17.40 2.47 -6.78
C GLY A 209 -16.74 3.32 -7.86
N ILE A 210 -16.91 2.89 -9.11
CA ILE A 210 -16.58 3.65 -10.32
C ILE A 210 -17.88 4.20 -10.90
N ALA A 211 -17.98 5.53 -10.99
CA ALA A 211 -19.15 6.20 -11.54
C ALA A 211 -18.84 6.94 -12.83
N THR A 212 -19.78 6.87 -13.77
CA THR A 212 -19.63 7.45 -15.10
C THR A 212 -20.82 8.35 -15.41
N SER A 213 -20.58 9.53 -15.98
CA SER A 213 -21.64 10.44 -16.44
C SER A 213 -21.42 10.83 -17.90
N GLY A 214 -22.41 10.56 -18.77
CA GLY A 214 -22.30 10.81 -20.21
C GLY A 214 -21.56 9.69 -20.96
N ALA A 215 -21.51 9.81 -22.29
CA ALA A 215 -20.74 8.89 -23.14
C ALA A 215 -19.24 9.16 -22.98
N PHE A 216 -18.43 8.11 -22.86
CA PHE A 216 -16.96 8.20 -22.84
C PHE A 216 -16.40 6.97 -23.55
N SER A 217 -15.16 7.07 -24.05
CA SER A 217 -14.47 5.94 -24.67
C SER A 217 -13.40 5.44 -23.70
N SER A 218 -13.36 4.13 -23.44
CA SER A 218 -12.32 3.54 -22.61
C SER A 218 -11.99 2.12 -23.05
N SER A 219 -10.70 1.82 -23.10
CA SER A 219 -10.14 0.48 -23.30
C SER A 219 -9.83 -0.23 -21.98
N ALA A 220 -10.00 0.44 -20.83
CA ALA A 220 -9.61 -0.09 -19.53
C ALA A 220 -10.59 -1.14 -19.00
N HIS A 221 -10.04 -2.24 -18.47
CA HIS A 221 -10.78 -3.13 -17.59
C HIS A 221 -11.14 -2.37 -16.30
N ARG A 222 -12.36 -2.56 -15.80
CA ARG A 222 -12.87 -1.80 -14.64
C ARG A 222 -13.35 -2.76 -13.58
N GLU A 223 -12.79 -2.64 -12.39
CA GLU A 223 -13.11 -3.47 -11.24
C GLU A 223 -13.46 -2.57 -10.04
N THR A 224 -14.50 -2.98 -9.31
CA THR A 224 -14.90 -2.38 -8.04
C THR A 224 -14.61 -3.35 -6.90
N ASP A 225 -14.74 -2.88 -5.67
CA ASP A 225 -14.53 -3.69 -4.46
C ASP A 225 -13.11 -4.27 -4.36
N CYS A 226 -12.15 -3.58 -4.98
CA CYS A 226 -10.75 -3.97 -4.93
C CYS A 226 -10.16 -3.76 -3.53
N PRO A 227 -9.29 -4.65 -3.03
CA PRO A 227 -8.56 -4.39 -1.80
C PRO A 227 -7.73 -3.09 -1.91
N PRO A 228 -7.71 -2.25 -0.86
CA PRO A 228 -6.96 -1.00 -0.90
C PRO A 228 -5.46 -1.27 -1.01
N VAL A 229 -4.77 -0.47 -1.82
CA VAL A 229 -3.32 -0.55 -1.98
C VAL A 229 -2.65 0.26 -0.87
N ALA A 230 -1.89 -0.40 0.00
CA ALA A 230 -1.10 0.30 1.00
C ALA A 230 -0.11 1.26 0.33
N ASP A 231 0.11 2.45 0.91
CA ASP A 231 1.06 3.43 0.36
C ASP A 231 2.47 2.82 0.24
N PRO A 232 2.96 2.56 -1.00
CA PRO A 232 4.24 1.88 -1.22
C PRO A 232 5.45 2.69 -0.75
N LEU A 233 5.29 4.01 -0.61
CA LEU A 233 6.37 4.94 -0.31
C LEU A 233 6.27 5.53 1.10
N ARG A 234 5.32 5.09 1.93
CA ARG A 234 5.11 5.59 3.29
C ARG A 234 6.36 5.55 4.18
N SER A 235 7.24 4.58 3.96
CA SER A 235 8.48 4.42 4.73
C SER A 235 9.65 5.27 4.21
N ARG A 236 9.48 5.97 3.08
CA ARG A 236 10.52 6.83 2.52
C ARG A 236 10.66 8.09 3.37
N ALA A 237 11.86 8.31 3.90
CA ALA A 237 12.21 9.56 4.57
C ALA A 237 12.30 10.69 3.54
N LEU A 238 11.46 11.72 3.70
CA LEU A 238 11.47 12.91 2.86
C LEU A 238 12.45 13.96 3.42
N PRO A 239 12.98 14.88 2.59
CA PRO A 239 13.94 15.89 3.03
C PRO A 239 13.32 16.91 3.98
N GLU A 240 13.91 17.11 5.16
CA GLU A 240 13.48 18.17 6.08
C GLU A 240 14.02 19.55 5.67
N PRO A 241 13.28 20.65 5.96
CA PRO A 241 13.76 22.00 5.70
C PRO A 241 15.03 22.33 6.51
N GLY A 242 16.08 22.74 5.80
CA GLY A 242 17.28 23.33 6.39
C GLY A 242 17.21 24.86 6.46
N PRO A 243 18.35 25.54 6.68
CA PRO A 243 18.43 27.00 6.59
C PRO A 243 18.01 27.50 5.20
N CYS A 244 17.19 28.55 5.18
CA CYS A 244 16.67 29.14 3.95
C CYS A 244 17.81 29.80 3.14
N ILE A 245 18.02 29.33 1.91
CA ILE A 245 18.87 30.00 0.91
C ILE A 245 18.19 31.28 0.43
N MET A 246 16.88 31.19 0.20
CA MET A 246 16.00 32.32 -0.10
C MET A 246 14.83 32.31 0.87
N ASP A 247 14.41 33.49 1.32
CA ASP A 247 13.30 33.65 2.26
C ASP A 247 12.37 34.81 1.84
N GLY A 248 11.14 34.79 2.34
CA GLY A 248 10.11 35.77 2.03
C GLY A 248 9.53 35.60 0.62
N ARG A 249 9.07 36.71 0.02
CA ARG A 249 8.49 36.71 -1.33
C ARG A 249 9.54 37.12 -2.36
N ASN A 250 9.97 36.18 -3.18
CA ASN A 250 11.00 36.38 -4.19
C ASN A 250 10.40 36.35 -5.59
N ARG A 251 10.74 37.35 -6.42
CA ARG A 251 10.30 37.45 -7.81
C ARG A 251 11.51 37.38 -8.72
N ILE A 252 11.64 36.29 -9.45
CA ILE A 252 12.75 36.04 -10.38
C ILE A 252 12.20 36.26 -11.79
N SER A 253 12.89 37.08 -12.58
CA SER A 253 12.50 37.41 -13.96
C SER A 253 13.72 37.44 -14.90
N ASP A 254 14.84 36.89 -14.44
CA ASP A 254 16.13 36.80 -15.10
C ASP A 254 16.54 35.32 -15.26
N ARG A 255 17.56 35.09 -16.06
CA ARG A 255 18.19 33.76 -16.17
C ARG A 255 19.03 33.48 -14.94
N ARG A 256 18.81 32.34 -14.28
CA ARG A 256 19.55 31.96 -13.07
C ARG A 256 19.72 30.46 -12.94
N ILE A 257 20.87 30.06 -12.42
CA ILE A 257 21.10 28.68 -11.95
C ILE A 257 20.83 28.65 -10.46
N LEU A 258 19.98 27.75 -9.99
CA LEU A 258 19.67 27.57 -8.57
C LEU A 258 20.39 26.35 -8.02
N ASP A 259 20.96 26.48 -6.83
CA ASP A 259 21.62 25.39 -6.10
C ASP A 259 20.62 24.62 -5.21
N PRO A 260 20.81 23.31 -4.99
CA PRO A 260 19.94 22.54 -4.11
C PRO A 260 19.99 23.06 -2.67
N GLY A 261 18.84 23.01 -1.99
CA GLY A 261 18.67 23.46 -0.62
C GLY A 261 17.26 23.99 -0.35
N THR A 262 17.10 24.80 0.69
CA THR A 262 15.78 25.21 1.20
C THR A 262 15.40 26.61 0.74
N TYR A 263 14.19 26.73 0.18
CA TYR A 263 13.57 27.95 -0.32
C TYR A 263 12.31 28.23 0.49
N CYS A 264 12.36 29.27 1.31
CA CYS A 264 11.31 29.63 2.25
C CYS A 264 10.44 30.75 1.70
N GLY A 265 9.15 30.71 2.04
CA GLY A 265 8.18 31.71 1.59
C GLY A 265 7.67 31.44 0.17
N VAL A 266 7.53 32.49 -0.65
CA VAL A 266 6.92 32.39 -1.98
C VAL A 266 7.95 32.71 -3.05
N ILE A 267 8.25 31.73 -3.90
CA ILE A 267 9.13 31.89 -5.06
C ILE A 267 8.28 32.04 -6.32
N GLU A 268 8.35 33.21 -6.97
CA GLU A 268 7.62 33.54 -8.19
C GLU A 268 8.59 33.61 -9.37
N LEU A 269 8.51 32.67 -10.31
CA LEU A 269 9.18 32.75 -11.61
C LEU A 269 8.27 33.51 -12.57
N ARG A 270 8.66 34.74 -12.91
CA ARG A 270 7.88 35.69 -13.71
C ARG A 270 8.21 35.55 -15.20
N PRO A 271 7.43 36.16 -16.12
CA PRO A 271 7.74 36.13 -17.54
C PRO A 271 9.19 36.57 -17.80
N GLY A 272 9.95 35.78 -18.57
CA GLY A 272 11.37 36.01 -18.83
C GLY A 272 12.34 35.32 -17.87
N ALA A 273 11.86 34.70 -16.78
CA ALA A 273 12.68 33.84 -15.93
C ALA A 273 13.10 32.58 -16.69
N ASP A 274 14.40 32.26 -16.64
CA ASP A 274 14.97 31.05 -17.23
C ASP A 274 15.83 30.35 -16.18
N ILE A 275 15.23 29.36 -15.52
CA ILE A 275 15.80 28.74 -14.33
C ILE A 275 16.31 27.34 -14.66
N GLU A 276 17.59 27.12 -14.36
CA GLU A 276 18.22 25.82 -14.41
C GLU A 276 18.55 25.37 -12.98
N LEU A 277 18.03 24.21 -12.58
CA LEU A 277 18.30 23.57 -11.31
C LEU A 277 19.52 22.65 -11.46
N ARG A 278 20.51 22.80 -10.59
CA ARG A 278 21.59 21.82 -10.46
C ARG A 278 21.06 20.51 -9.84
N PRO A 279 21.69 19.36 -10.13
CA PRO A 279 21.34 18.09 -9.49
C PRO A 279 21.24 18.20 -7.97
N GLY A 280 20.14 17.70 -7.39
CA GLY A 280 19.94 17.67 -5.95
C GLY A 280 18.51 17.89 -5.49
N ASN A 281 18.36 18.09 -4.18
CA ASN A 281 17.06 18.21 -3.52
C ASN A 281 16.74 19.69 -3.23
N TYR A 282 15.58 20.14 -3.68
CA TYR A 282 15.05 21.48 -3.47
C TYR A 282 13.85 21.40 -2.52
N VAL A 283 13.99 21.99 -1.34
CA VAL A 283 12.92 22.00 -0.33
C VAL A 283 12.22 23.35 -0.35
N PHE A 284 10.96 23.38 -0.80
CA PHE A 284 10.11 24.56 -0.76
C PHE A 284 9.29 24.56 0.52
N ALA A 285 9.70 25.38 1.48
CA ALA A 285 8.94 25.67 2.70
C ALA A 285 8.00 26.87 2.45
N GLY A 286 6.97 26.63 1.65
CA GLY A 286 6.01 27.65 1.22
C GLY A 286 5.41 27.33 -0.15
N ALA A 287 5.58 28.22 -1.14
CA ALA A 287 4.99 28.03 -2.47
C ALA A 287 5.94 28.38 -3.62
N LEU A 288 5.92 27.55 -4.67
CA LEU A 288 6.54 27.81 -5.96
C LEU A 288 5.47 28.17 -6.99
N ARG A 289 5.61 29.33 -7.63
CA ARG A 289 4.71 29.82 -8.67
C ARG A 289 5.49 30.07 -9.93
N ILE A 290 5.14 29.37 -10.99
CA ILE A 290 5.79 29.48 -12.29
C ILE A 290 4.76 30.13 -13.22
N PHE A 291 4.94 31.41 -13.52
CA PHE A 291 4.01 32.16 -14.35
C PHE A 291 4.26 31.92 -15.85
N ASP A 292 3.33 32.34 -16.69
CA ASP A 292 3.41 32.26 -18.14
C ASP A 292 4.71 32.89 -18.67
N GLY A 293 5.37 32.23 -19.62
CA GLY A 293 6.62 32.68 -20.21
C GLY A 293 7.86 32.48 -19.33
N ALA A 294 7.73 31.81 -18.17
CA ALA A 294 8.87 31.34 -17.39
C ALA A 294 9.32 29.92 -17.81
N ARG A 295 10.60 29.61 -17.62
CA ARG A 295 11.18 28.29 -17.84
C ARG A 295 11.80 27.74 -16.56
N LEU A 296 11.56 26.47 -16.29
CA LEU A 296 12.19 25.71 -15.21
C LEU A 296 12.67 24.37 -15.75
N ALA A 297 13.98 24.16 -15.72
CA ALA A 297 14.62 22.92 -16.15
C ALA A 297 15.55 22.36 -15.07
N GLY A 298 15.71 21.03 -15.02
CA GLY A 298 16.64 20.37 -14.11
C GLY A 298 16.78 18.88 -14.42
N ASP A 299 18.01 18.36 -14.35
CA ASP A 299 18.29 16.92 -14.42
C ASP A 299 18.75 16.42 -13.03
N GLU A 300 18.24 15.26 -12.62
CA GLU A 300 18.45 14.68 -11.27
C GLU A 300 17.99 15.57 -10.12
N VAL A 301 16.78 16.08 -10.23
CA VAL A 301 16.22 17.01 -9.24
C VAL A 301 15.01 16.44 -8.53
N ASN A 302 14.97 16.63 -7.21
CA ASN A 302 13.79 16.40 -6.41
C ASN A 302 13.25 17.75 -5.93
N LEU A 303 11.98 18.02 -6.21
CA LEU A 303 11.28 19.19 -5.66
C LEU A 303 10.38 18.70 -4.53
N HIS A 304 10.80 18.96 -3.29
CA HIS A 304 10.08 18.63 -2.07
C HIS A 304 9.31 19.84 -1.56
N PHE A 305 8.02 19.69 -1.29
CA PHE A 305 7.15 20.73 -0.74
C PHE A 305 6.78 20.40 0.70
N HIS A 306 7.27 21.23 1.62
CA HIS A 306 7.07 21.05 3.04
C HIS A 306 6.12 22.12 3.59
N GLY A 307 5.09 21.70 4.32
CA GLY A 307 4.13 22.62 4.90
C GLY A 307 2.93 22.91 4.00
N VAL A 308 2.15 23.96 4.30
CA VAL A 308 1.07 24.45 3.42
C VAL A 308 1.44 25.77 2.79
N GLY A 309 1.00 25.96 1.55
CA GLY A 309 1.15 27.23 0.86
C GLY A 309 0.27 28.31 1.47
N PRO A 310 0.68 29.59 1.43
CA PRO A 310 -0.02 30.68 2.11
C PRO A 310 -1.39 31.01 1.49
N ASP A 311 -1.62 30.65 0.23
CA ASP A 311 -2.86 30.93 -0.48
C ASP A 311 -3.64 29.62 -0.69
N HIS A 312 -4.63 29.36 0.16
CA HIS A 312 -5.54 28.19 0.08
C HIS A 312 -4.80 26.84 0.03
N ASN A 313 -3.69 26.71 0.74
CA ASN A 313 -2.81 25.53 0.77
C ASN A 313 -2.16 25.16 -0.58
N ILE A 314 -2.14 26.08 -1.55
CA ILE A 314 -1.51 25.87 -2.86
C ILE A 314 0.01 26.05 -2.73
N VAL A 315 0.75 24.95 -2.89
CA VAL A 315 2.21 24.91 -2.77
C VAL A 315 2.91 24.96 -4.13
N LEU A 316 2.24 24.54 -5.20
CA LEU A 316 2.76 24.59 -6.57
C LEU A 316 1.70 25.09 -7.53
N THR A 317 2.06 26.08 -8.35
CA THR A 317 1.24 26.57 -9.46
C THR A 317 2.10 26.73 -10.69
N VAL A 318 1.72 26.06 -11.77
CA VAL A 318 2.32 26.23 -13.10
C VAL A 318 1.29 26.93 -14.00
N GLY A 319 1.68 28.06 -14.57
CA GLY A 319 0.91 28.83 -15.53
C GLY A 319 0.64 28.05 -16.81
N ARG A 320 -0.12 28.62 -17.74
CA ARG A 320 -0.50 27.98 -19.00
C ARG A 320 0.66 27.88 -20.00
N GLU A 321 1.51 28.90 -20.05
CA GLU A 321 2.61 28.97 -21.01
C GLU A 321 3.99 28.88 -20.32
N ALA A 322 4.07 28.11 -19.23
CA ALA A 322 5.31 27.86 -18.50
C ALA A 322 6.00 26.58 -19.02
N HIS A 323 7.29 26.66 -19.35
CA HIS A 323 8.03 25.48 -19.83
C HIS A 323 8.66 24.73 -18.67
N ILE A 324 8.31 23.46 -18.50
CA ILE A 324 8.82 22.59 -17.42
C ILE A 324 9.50 21.37 -18.03
N ALA A 325 10.76 21.12 -17.64
CA ALA A 325 11.49 19.91 -18.01
C ALA A 325 12.31 19.41 -16.82
N LEU A 326 11.83 18.36 -16.16
CA LEU A 326 12.41 17.83 -14.92
C LEU A 326 12.56 16.31 -14.99
N THR A 327 13.70 15.80 -14.52
CA THR A 327 13.95 14.38 -14.32
C THR A 327 14.36 14.10 -12.87
N ALA A 328 13.87 13.01 -12.31
CA ALA A 328 14.14 12.65 -10.92
C ALA A 328 15.59 12.17 -10.73
N PRO A 329 16.12 12.21 -9.50
CA PRO A 329 17.46 11.71 -9.20
C PRO A 329 17.62 10.22 -9.54
N ARG A 330 18.79 9.84 -10.06
CA ARG A 330 19.12 8.44 -10.38
C ARG A 330 19.58 7.64 -9.15
N SER A 331 20.06 8.34 -8.12
CA SER A 331 20.60 7.74 -6.90
C SER A 331 20.31 8.59 -5.66
N GLY A 332 20.73 8.11 -4.49
CA GLY A 332 20.47 8.77 -3.21
C GLY A 332 19.10 8.45 -2.61
N SER A 333 18.75 9.13 -1.52
CA SER A 333 17.50 8.88 -0.78
C SER A 333 16.25 9.17 -1.63
N MET A 334 16.34 10.18 -2.51
CA MET A 334 15.28 10.63 -3.41
C MET A 334 15.34 10.00 -4.81
N ALA A 335 16.11 8.92 -4.99
CA ALA A 335 16.19 8.22 -6.27
C ALA A 335 14.79 7.84 -6.79
N GLY A 336 14.46 8.27 -8.01
CA GLY A 336 13.17 8.04 -8.64
C GLY A 336 12.04 8.98 -8.23
N LEU A 337 12.23 9.86 -7.25
CA LEU A 337 11.21 10.78 -6.76
C LEU A 337 11.41 12.18 -7.36
N LEU A 338 10.50 12.60 -8.24
CA LEU A 338 10.54 13.88 -8.94
C LEU A 338 9.95 15.00 -8.08
N LEU A 339 8.68 14.84 -7.71
CA LEU A 339 7.95 15.77 -6.86
C LEU A 339 7.54 15.03 -5.61
N THR A 340 7.84 15.61 -4.45
CA THR A 340 7.41 15.05 -3.16
C THR A 340 6.73 16.11 -2.32
N GLY A 341 5.78 15.72 -1.49
CA GLY A 341 5.04 16.64 -0.65
C GLY A 341 4.70 16.03 0.69
N GLN A 342 4.87 16.80 1.76
CA GLN A 342 4.43 16.37 3.08
C GLN A 342 3.91 17.57 3.88
N GLN A 343 2.84 17.33 4.64
CA GLN A 343 2.26 18.31 5.55
C GLN A 343 2.28 17.78 7.00
N PRO A 344 3.37 17.99 7.76
CA PRO A 344 3.53 17.41 9.10
C PRO A 344 2.45 17.82 10.10
N SER A 345 1.91 19.04 9.96
CA SER A 345 0.89 19.58 10.87
C SER A 345 -0.53 19.09 10.57
N GLY A 346 -0.70 18.19 9.59
CA GLY A 346 -2.00 17.78 9.07
C GLY A 346 -2.62 18.81 8.12
N GLY A 347 -3.55 18.33 7.29
CA GLY A 347 -4.20 19.11 6.23
C GLY A 347 -3.85 18.59 4.84
N HIS A 348 -4.20 19.38 3.82
CA HIS A 348 -4.06 18.99 2.43
C HIS A 348 -3.31 20.06 1.64
N GLN A 349 -2.31 19.65 0.85
CA GLN A 349 -1.59 20.50 -0.08
C GLN A 349 -2.27 20.47 -1.45
N ARG A 350 -2.13 21.54 -2.24
CA ARG A 350 -2.68 21.61 -3.60
C ARG A 350 -1.58 21.89 -4.62
N TYR A 351 -1.59 21.09 -5.68
CA TYR A 351 -0.64 21.16 -6.79
C TYR A 351 -1.42 21.37 -8.09
N TYR A 352 -1.10 22.45 -8.81
CA TYR A 352 -1.78 22.81 -10.05
C TYR A 352 -0.79 22.89 -11.22
N PHE A 353 -1.01 22.03 -12.21
CA PHE A 353 -0.27 22.04 -13.47
C PHE A 353 -1.15 22.56 -14.61
N GLY A 354 -0.94 23.82 -14.98
CA GLY A 354 -1.72 24.49 -16.01
C GLY A 354 -1.10 24.51 -17.40
N SER A 355 0.14 24.02 -17.60
CA SER A 355 0.86 24.18 -18.88
C SER A 355 0.87 22.96 -19.77
N ALA A 356 0.69 23.18 -21.08
CA ALA A 356 0.95 22.18 -22.12
C ALA A 356 2.45 21.97 -22.41
N HIS A 357 3.33 22.85 -21.90
CA HIS A 357 4.79 22.75 -22.08
C HIS A 357 5.49 22.08 -20.90
N ALA A 358 4.74 21.35 -20.07
CA ALA A 358 5.27 20.47 -19.02
C ALA A 358 5.47 19.04 -19.55
N SER A 359 6.20 18.93 -20.67
CA SER A 359 6.31 17.67 -21.42
C SER A 359 7.21 16.62 -20.78
N VAL A 360 8.18 17.05 -19.97
CA VAL A 360 9.17 16.16 -19.36
C VAL A 360 9.02 16.24 -17.84
N LEU A 361 8.42 15.20 -17.27
CA LEU A 361 8.21 14.96 -15.85
C LEU A 361 8.60 13.51 -15.55
N THR A 362 9.87 13.17 -15.79
CA THR A 362 10.34 11.78 -15.70
C THR A 362 10.59 11.39 -14.24
N GLY A 363 9.84 10.44 -13.72
CA GLY A 363 9.96 9.93 -12.36
C GLY A 363 8.61 9.81 -11.62
N THR A 364 8.67 9.67 -10.30
CA THR A 364 7.49 9.51 -9.45
C THR A 364 7.11 10.81 -8.75
N ILE A 365 5.82 11.16 -8.83
CA ILE A 365 5.17 12.23 -8.07
C ILE A 365 4.52 11.60 -6.84
N TYR A 366 5.07 11.86 -5.64
CA TYR A 366 4.61 11.29 -4.37
C TYR A 366 4.07 12.38 -3.43
N LEU A 367 2.75 12.46 -3.35
CA LEU A 367 2.00 13.53 -2.68
C LEU A 367 0.93 12.93 -1.73
N PRO A 368 1.31 12.25 -0.65
CA PRO A 368 0.39 11.55 0.25
C PRO A 368 -0.67 12.45 0.92
N ASP A 369 -0.34 13.73 1.12
CA ASP A 369 -1.25 14.77 1.65
C ASP A 369 -1.75 15.72 0.56
N GLY A 370 -1.53 15.39 -0.72
CA GLY A 370 -1.69 16.32 -1.84
C GLY A 370 -2.87 16.01 -2.75
N HIS A 371 -3.60 17.07 -3.12
CA HIS A 371 -4.47 17.09 -4.28
C HIS A 371 -3.69 17.55 -5.51
N PHE A 372 -3.40 16.61 -6.41
CA PHE A 372 -2.77 16.88 -7.70
C PHE A 372 -3.82 17.15 -8.77
N SER A 373 -3.73 18.31 -9.43
CA SER A 373 -4.68 18.74 -10.44
C SER A 373 -4.01 19.24 -11.70
N VAL A 374 -4.52 18.79 -12.85
CA VAL A 374 -4.10 19.26 -14.18
C VAL A 374 -5.17 20.19 -14.73
N GLY A 375 -4.74 21.35 -15.21
CA GLY A 375 -5.59 22.42 -15.72
C GLY A 375 -6.29 22.07 -17.02
N SER A 376 -7.23 22.92 -17.43
CA SER A 376 -8.05 22.67 -18.61
C SER A 376 -7.32 22.92 -19.94
N GLY A 377 -7.47 21.99 -20.89
CA GLY A 377 -6.97 22.11 -22.25
C GLY A 377 -5.46 21.99 -22.39
N VAL A 378 -4.80 21.30 -21.46
CA VAL A 378 -3.36 21.02 -21.50
C VAL A 378 -3.07 19.54 -21.32
N THR A 379 -2.05 19.04 -22.01
CA THR A 379 -1.50 17.69 -21.80
C THR A 379 -0.12 17.78 -21.18
N ILE A 380 0.14 16.99 -20.13
CA ILE A 380 1.44 16.95 -19.45
C ILE A 380 2.12 15.58 -19.60
N ALA A 381 3.44 15.56 -19.39
CA ALA A 381 4.29 14.37 -19.39
C ALA A 381 4.35 13.59 -20.72
N ASP A 382 3.87 14.16 -21.83
CA ASP A 382 3.80 13.53 -23.16
C ASP A 382 5.15 13.09 -23.74
N ARG A 383 6.27 13.65 -23.27
CA ARG A 383 7.63 13.26 -23.67
C ARG A 383 8.41 12.55 -22.56
N SER A 384 7.74 12.13 -21.49
CA SER A 384 8.39 11.40 -20.40
C SER A 384 8.39 9.91 -20.71
N PRO A 385 9.53 9.19 -20.59
CA PRO A 385 9.56 7.73 -20.71
C PRO A 385 8.62 7.04 -19.72
N PHE A 386 8.48 7.63 -18.52
CA PHE A 386 7.46 7.26 -17.57
C PHE A 386 7.19 8.40 -16.58
N THR A 387 5.97 8.41 -16.05
CA THR A 387 5.59 9.20 -14.88
C THR A 387 4.67 8.34 -14.02
N ILE A 388 4.93 8.26 -12.72
CA ILE A 388 4.07 7.54 -11.77
C ILE A 388 3.53 8.54 -10.76
N ILE A 389 2.26 8.44 -10.41
CA ILE A 389 1.60 9.37 -9.50
C ILE A 389 1.02 8.59 -8.33
N VAL A 390 1.44 8.97 -7.13
CA VAL A 390 0.85 8.53 -5.88
C VAL A 390 0.43 9.79 -5.14
N ALA A 391 -0.88 10.05 -5.08
CA ALA A 391 -1.40 11.27 -4.49
C ALA A 391 -2.53 10.95 -3.52
N GLN A 392 -2.89 11.88 -2.65
CA GLN A 392 -4.12 11.72 -1.87
C GLN A 392 -5.35 11.74 -2.79
N ARG A 393 -5.39 12.73 -3.69
CA ARG A 393 -6.44 12.90 -4.69
C ARG A 393 -5.85 13.34 -6.02
N PHE A 394 -6.50 12.92 -7.11
CA PHE A 394 -6.09 13.26 -8.47
C PHE A 394 -7.28 13.80 -9.26
N THR A 395 -7.06 14.89 -10.02
CA THR A 395 -8.10 15.48 -10.86
C THR A 395 -7.55 16.00 -12.19
N LEU A 396 -8.13 15.54 -13.29
CA LEU A 396 -8.06 16.23 -14.58
C LEU A 396 -9.25 17.18 -14.72
N GLN A 397 -9.00 18.48 -14.85
CA GLN A 397 -10.07 19.48 -14.98
C GLN A 397 -10.73 19.45 -16.38
N GLN A 398 -11.97 19.93 -16.43
CA GLN A 398 -12.78 19.98 -17.63
C GLN A 398 -12.06 20.71 -18.76
N GLY A 399 -11.93 20.07 -19.93
CA GLY A 399 -11.40 20.70 -21.13
C GLY A 399 -12.29 21.87 -21.61
N PRO A 400 -11.73 22.85 -22.34
CA PRO A 400 -12.49 23.99 -22.85
C PRO A 400 -13.71 23.56 -23.69
N GLU A 401 -14.82 24.29 -23.53
CA GLU A 401 -16.13 23.92 -24.12
C GLU A 401 -16.23 24.16 -25.63
N LEU A 402 -15.38 25.05 -26.18
CA LEU A 402 -15.51 25.63 -27.52
C LEU A 402 -14.23 25.63 -28.37
N SER A 403 -13.14 24.97 -27.95
CA SER A 403 -11.93 24.85 -28.77
C SER A 403 -11.75 23.41 -29.26
N PHE A 404 -11.58 23.25 -30.57
CA PHE A 404 -11.00 22.04 -31.19
C PHE A 404 -9.50 21.90 -30.89
N GLU A 405 -8.91 22.91 -30.23
CA GLU A 405 -7.53 22.91 -29.75
C GLU A 405 -7.51 22.62 -28.24
N GLY A 406 -6.88 21.50 -27.88
CA GLY A 406 -6.49 21.15 -26.51
C GLY A 406 -7.52 20.35 -25.72
N GLU A 407 -7.42 19.02 -25.76
CA GLU A 407 -7.98 18.17 -24.70
C GLU A 407 -7.14 18.34 -23.42
N THR A 408 -7.78 18.30 -22.24
CA THR A 408 -7.03 18.17 -20.98
C THR A 408 -6.50 16.76 -20.88
N GLY A 409 -5.21 16.54 -20.76
CA GLY A 409 -4.69 15.18 -20.72
C GLY A 409 -3.45 14.96 -19.88
N ILE A 410 -3.15 13.68 -19.72
CA ILE A 410 -1.92 13.20 -19.12
C ILE A 410 -1.48 11.93 -19.84
N VAL A 411 -0.17 11.86 -20.10
CA VAL A 411 0.46 10.67 -20.65
C VAL A 411 1.27 10.01 -19.55
N LEU A 412 0.99 8.73 -19.27
CA LEU A 412 1.68 7.92 -18.28
C LEU A 412 2.29 6.70 -18.99
N ASN A 413 3.42 6.94 -19.66
CA ASN A 413 4.14 5.90 -20.39
C ASN A 413 4.74 4.85 -19.43
N THR A 414 4.92 3.63 -19.94
CA THR A 414 5.58 2.51 -19.25
C THR A 414 6.90 2.11 -19.91
N ASP A 415 7.52 3.03 -20.65
CA ASP A 415 8.79 2.84 -21.35
C ASP A 415 9.98 2.97 -20.39
N TYR A 416 9.92 2.23 -19.29
CA TYR A 416 10.91 2.26 -18.21
C TYR A 416 12.33 1.95 -18.69
N HIS A 417 12.46 1.19 -19.78
CA HIS A 417 13.73 0.83 -20.40
C HIS A 417 14.40 1.98 -21.17
N LEU A 418 13.68 3.08 -21.45
CA LEU A 418 14.19 4.28 -22.12
C LEU A 418 14.73 5.34 -21.15
N SER A 419 14.68 5.07 -19.83
CA SER A 419 15.18 5.96 -18.80
C SER A 419 16.05 5.20 -17.81
N ASP A 420 17.06 5.86 -17.27
CA ASP A 420 17.93 5.36 -16.21
C ASP A 420 17.47 5.79 -14.80
N VAL A 421 16.39 6.59 -14.73
CA VAL A 421 15.75 6.95 -13.47
C VAL A 421 15.11 5.68 -12.86
N PRO A 422 15.49 5.29 -11.63
CA PRO A 422 14.95 4.08 -11.01
C PRO A 422 13.50 4.27 -10.61
N ILE A 423 12.74 3.17 -10.66
CA ILE A 423 11.36 3.13 -10.16
C ILE A 423 11.41 2.74 -8.68
N PRO A 424 10.78 3.52 -7.79
CA PRO A 424 10.69 3.14 -6.38
C PRO A 424 10.00 1.76 -6.20
N PRO A 425 10.40 0.96 -5.20
CA PRO A 425 9.77 -0.33 -4.92
C PRO A 425 8.26 -0.20 -4.68
N GLY A 426 7.47 -1.17 -5.14
CA GLY A 426 6.01 -1.17 -4.99
C GLY A 426 5.27 -0.25 -5.96
N LEU A 427 5.94 0.27 -7.00
CA LEU A 427 5.35 1.08 -8.07
C LEU A 427 5.77 0.58 -9.46
N GLY A 428 5.07 1.03 -10.50
CA GLY A 428 5.35 0.64 -11.88
C GLY A 428 5.29 -0.88 -12.05
N PRO A 429 6.25 -1.53 -12.75
CA PRO A 429 6.25 -2.97 -12.98
C PRO A 429 6.41 -3.79 -11.69
N ASN A 430 6.79 -3.14 -10.59
CA ASN A 430 6.92 -3.73 -9.26
C ASN A 430 5.71 -3.39 -8.37
N GLY A 431 4.62 -2.88 -8.95
CA GLY A 431 3.44 -2.34 -8.27
C GLY A 431 2.54 -3.37 -7.59
N GLY A 432 2.76 -4.66 -7.84
CA GLY A 432 1.97 -5.71 -7.21
C GLY A 432 2.21 -5.78 -5.71
N SER A 433 1.15 -5.55 -4.94
CA SER A 433 1.10 -5.74 -3.50
C SER A 433 0.35 -7.02 -3.21
N ILE A 434 0.93 -7.88 -2.37
CA ILE A 434 0.24 -9.09 -1.92
C ILE A 434 -0.46 -8.78 -0.62
N VAL A 435 -1.77 -8.98 -0.62
CA VAL A 435 -2.62 -8.72 0.54
C VAL A 435 -3.24 -10.05 0.99
N LEU A 436 -3.17 -10.32 2.29
CA LEU A 436 -3.97 -11.37 2.89
C LEU A 436 -5.41 -10.88 3.02
N THR A 437 -6.34 -11.60 2.40
CA THR A 437 -7.77 -11.40 2.57
C THR A 437 -8.26 -12.41 3.60
N ARG A 438 -8.87 -11.91 4.69
CA ARG A 438 -9.44 -12.74 5.76
C ARG A 438 -10.93 -12.91 5.60
#